data_AF-A0A956BQ50-F1
#
_entry.id   AF-A0A956BQ50-F1
#
_cell.length_a   1.000
_cell.length_b   1.000
_cell.length_c   1.000
_cell.angle_alpha   90.00
_cell.angle_beta   90.00
_cell.angle_gamma   90.00
#
_symmetry.space_group_name_H-M   'P 1'
#
loop_
_entity.id
_entity.type
_entity.pdbx_description
1 polymer ?
#
loop_
_entity_poly.entity_id
_entity_poly.type
_entity_poly.pdbx_seq_one_letter_code
_entity_poly.pdbx_strand_id
1 'polypeptide(L)'
;RRRGSLMLDELLPMTLSQGAARVGVEPLEIVRLMVGSDLVSPDLTVSPAQLDKLAEAGGIESGWWEGVAIPADTVAGRGVVRAALGILAARAASGPVRMDNLWRGRPLDDQDLIEQAVETLDEAGTLQIVNAPAGVQVMVEADGIQQLQAIAAGTESGGLDEIFQD
;
A
#
# COMPACT_ATOMS: atom_id res chain seq x y z
N ARG A 1 -35.31 10.16 -10.31
CA ARG A 1 -34.54 9.98 -9.06
C ARG A 1 -34.61 8.50 -8.66
N ARG A 2 -33.64 7.68 -9.06
CA ARG A 2 -33.52 6.30 -8.54
C ARG A 2 -33.00 6.44 -7.10
N ARG A 3 -33.82 6.08 -6.10
CA ARG A 3 -33.28 5.74 -4.77
C ARG A 3 -32.49 4.46 -5.00
N GLY A 4 -31.17 4.55 -5.06
CA GLY A 4 -30.33 3.38 -4.91
C GLY A 4 -30.71 2.74 -3.58
N SER A 5 -31.13 1.48 -3.62
CA SER A 5 -31.25 0.69 -2.42
C SER A 5 -29.86 0.69 -1.79
N LEU A 6 -29.66 1.45 -0.71
CA LEU A 6 -28.60 1.12 0.24
C LEU A 6 -28.84 -0.34 0.59
N MET A 7 -27.95 -1.24 0.17
CA MET A 7 -28.04 -2.63 0.60
C MET A 7 -27.94 -2.59 2.13
N LEU A 8 -28.93 -3.15 2.84
CA LEU A 8 -29.00 -3.14 4.30
C LEU A 8 -27.70 -3.65 4.96
N ASP A 9 -26.93 -4.45 4.23
CA ASP A 9 -25.61 -4.96 4.61
C ASP A 9 -24.55 -3.87 4.83
N GLU A 10 -24.70 -2.68 4.24
CA GLU A 10 -23.79 -1.53 4.45
C GLU A 10 -24.01 -0.80 5.78
N LEU A 11 -25.01 -1.22 6.57
CA LEU A 11 -25.31 -0.62 7.87
C LEU A 11 -25.06 -1.58 9.04
N LEU A 12 -24.79 -2.85 8.75
CA LEU A 12 -24.59 -3.87 9.77
C LEU A 12 -23.14 -3.85 10.30
N PRO A 13 -22.93 -3.98 11.61
CA PRO A 13 -21.60 -4.20 12.17
C PRO A 13 -20.96 -5.46 11.57
N MET A 14 -19.69 -5.35 11.22
CA MET A 14 -18.89 -6.44 10.70
C MET A 14 -17.99 -7.01 11.81
N THR A 15 -17.74 -8.31 11.76
CA THR A 15 -16.63 -8.89 12.53
C THR A 15 -15.30 -8.31 12.06
N LEU A 16 -14.26 -8.35 12.91
CA LEU A 16 -12.92 -7.89 12.53
C LEU A 16 -12.41 -8.56 11.25
N SER A 17 -12.62 -9.88 11.10
CA SER A 17 -12.20 -10.61 9.90
C SER A 17 -12.90 -10.13 8.62
N GLN A 18 -14.20 -9.80 8.70
CA GLN A 18 -14.94 -9.23 7.58
C GLN A 18 -14.46 -7.82 7.23
N GLY A 19 -14.22 -6.97 8.24
CA GLY A 19 -13.66 -5.64 8.02
C GLY A 19 -12.26 -5.69 7.42
N ALA A 20 -11.41 -6.58 7.93
CA ALA A 20 -10.05 -6.81 7.46
C ALA A 20 -10.03 -7.28 6.00
N ALA A 21 -10.87 -8.25 5.64
CA ALA A 21 -11.03 -8.71 4.26
C ALA A 21 -11.51 -7.60 3.32
N ARG A 22 -12.39 -6.71 3.80
CA ARG A 22 -12.91 -5.57 3.02
C ARG A 22 -11.84 -4.52 2.71
N VAL A 23 -10.90 -4.29 3.64
CA VAL A 23 -9.79 -3.33 3.48
C VAL A 23 -8.52 -3.99 2.91
N GLY A 24 -8.47 -5.33 2.93
CA GLY A 24 -7.36 -6.13 2.43
C GLY A 24 -6.20 -6.24 3.43
N VAL A 25 -6.44 -6.14 4.73
CA VAL A 25 -5.42 -6.29 5.77
C VAL A 25 -5.67 -7.52 6.64
N GLU A 26 -4.69 -7.87 7.47
CA GLU A 26 -4.87 -8.92 8.48
C GLU A 26 -5.83 -8.47 9.59
N PRO A 27 -6.65 -9.37 10.17
CA PRO A 27 -7.58 -9.01 11.24
C PRO A 27 -6.93 -8.34 12.46
N LEU A 28 -5.70 -8.74 12.79
CA LEU A 28 -4.94 -8.13 13.89
C LEU A 28 -4.58 -6.66 13.60
N GLU A 29 -4.41 -6.29 12.33
CA GLU A 29 -4.12 -4.91 11.95
C GLU A 29 -5.30 -3.99 12.21
N ILE A 30 -6.53 -4.46 11.96
CA ILE A 30 -7.75 -3.71 12.34
C ILE A 30 -7.77 -3.44 13.84
N VAL A 31 -7.40 -4.43 14.67
CA VAL A 31 -7.31 -4.24 16.13
C VAL A 31 -6.27 -3.19 16.49
N ARG A 32 -5.08 -3.24 15.88
CA ARG A 32 -4.01 -2.26 16.11
C ARG A 32 -4.47 -0.85 15.75
N LEU A 33 -5.15 -0.69 14.62
CA LEU A 33 -5.71 0.60 14.20
C LEU A 33 -6.81 1.08 15.14
N MET A 34 -7.70 0.19 15.62
CA MET A 34 -8.74 0.54 16.59
C MET A 34 -8.15 1.06 17.90
N VAL A 35 -7.12 0.40 18.41
CA VAL A 35 -6.40 0.83 19.62
C VAL A 35 -5.69 2.16 19.39
N GLY A 36 -4.97 2.29 18.27
CA GLY A 36 -4.24 3.52 17.93
C GLY A 36 -5.15 4.73 17.67
N SER A 37 -6.40 4.50 17.28
CA SER A 37 -7.38 5.55 16.95
C SER A 37 -8.43 5.80 18.04
N ASP A 38 -8.32 5.13 19.19
CA ASP A 38 -9.31 5.19 20.29
C ASP A 38 -10.76 4.85 19.83
N LEU A 39 -10.88 3.88 18.92
CA LEU A 39 -12.15 3.40 18.34
C LEU A 39 -12.49 1.97 18.79
N VAL A 40 -12.01 1.55 19.96
CA VAL A 40 -12.19 0.18 20.45
C VAL A 40 -13.66 -0.09 20.77
N SER A 41 -14.25 -1.07 20.09
CA SER A 41 -15.61 -1.54 20.39
C SER A 41 -15.61 -2.66 21.43
N PRO A 42 -16.51 -2.66 22.44
CA PRO A 42 -16.59 -3.72 23.45
C PRO A 42 -16.87 -5.11 22.88
N ASP A 43 -17.54 -5.17 21.72
CA ASP A 43 -17.91 -6.41 21.04
C ASP A 43 -16.95 -6.81 19.90
N LEU A 44 -15.86 -6.05 19.73
CA LEU A 44 -14.89 -6.23 18.64
C LEU A 44 -15.55 -6.27 17.25
N THR A 45 -16.62 -5.50 17.05
CA THR A 45 -17.19 -5.26 15.73
C THR A 45 -16.81 -3.88 15.21
N VAL A 46 -16.84 -3.72 13.88
CA VAL A 46 -16.61 -2.46 13.20
C VAL A 46 -17.75 -2.16 12.25
N SER A 47 -18.34 -0.96 12.37
CA SER A 47 -19.23 -0.45 11.33
C SER A 47 -18.44 -0.04 10.09
N PRO A 48 -19.06 0.03 8.89
CA PRO A 48 -18.40 0.52 7.69
C PRO A 48 -17.81 1.92 7.85
N ALA A 49 -18.53 2.84 8.52
CA ALA A 49 -18.01 4.19 8.79
C ALA A 49 -16.79 4.21 9.72
N GLN A 50 -16.70 3.27 10.68
CA GLN A 50 -15.48 3.11 11.48
C GLN A 50 -14.36 2.52 10.64
N LEU A 51 -14.67 1.54 9.80
CA LEU A 51 -13.69 0.90 8.93
C LEU A 51 -13.05 1.89 7.95
N ASP A 52 -13.84 2.79 7.36
CA ASP A 52 -13.33 3.85 6.48
C ASP A 52 -12.39 4.80 7.24
N LYS A 53 -12.75 5.18 8.48
CA LYS A 53 -11.87 6.00 9.34
C LYS A 53 -10.57 5.28 9.71
N LEU A 54 -10.65 3.98 10.00
CA LEU A 54 -9.49 3.16 10.33
C LEU A 54 -8.58 2.99 9.11
N ALA A 55 -9.15 2.82 7.92
CA ALA A 55 -8.41 2.77 6.68
C ALA A 55 -7.71 4.11 6.41
N GLU A 56 -8.40 5.23 6.56
CA GLU A 56 -7.82 6.58 6.43
C GLU A 56 -6.69 6.81 7.44
N ALA A 57 -6.93 6.54 8.73
CA ALA A 57 -5.92 6.68 9.78
C ALA A 57 -4.73 5.73 9.61
N GLY A 58 -4.98 4.54 9.06
CA GLY A 58 -3.95 3.55 8.73
C GLY A 58 -3.20 3.86 7.44
N GLY A 59 -3.65 4.84 6.65
CA GLY A 59 -3.12 5.10 5.32
C GLY A 59 -3.35 3.96 4.34
N ILE A 60 -4.41 3.17 4.51
CA ILE A 60 -4.72 2.03 3.65
C ILE A 60 -5.51 2.52 2.43
N GLU A 61 -4.94 2.31 1.24
CA GLU A 61 -5.51 2.80 -0.02
C GLU A 61 -6.02 1.64 -0.89
N SER A 62 -7.35 1.52 -1.04
CA SER A 62 -7.98 0.48 -1.88
C SER A 62 -7.85 0.72 -3.39
N GLY A 63 -7.54 1.96 -3.80
CA GLY A 63 -7.37 2.37 -5.19
C GLY A 63 -5.92 2.61 -5.62
N TRP A 64 -4.94 2.00 -4.93
CA TRP A 64 -3.52 2.29 -5.17
C TRP A 64 -3.10 2.16 -6.65
N TRP A 65 -3.61 1.11 -7.29
CA TRP A 65 -3.32 0.71 -8.68
C TRP A 65 -4.39 1.15 -9.69
N GLU A 66 -5.42 1.87 -9.26
CA GLU A 66 -6.52 2.27 -10.15
C GLU A 66 -6.03 3.24 -11.24
N GLY A 67 -6.26 2.87 -12.51
CA GLY A 67 -5.84 3.69 -13.65
C GLY A 67 -4.34 3.70 -13.95
N VAL A 68 -3.53 2.91 -13.24
CA VAL A 68 -2.08 2.84 -13.46
C VAL A 68 -1.78 1.98 -14.68
N ALA A 69 -1.10 2.57 -15.67
CA ALA A 69 -0.54 1.83 -16.79
C ALA A 69 0.79 1.20 -16.38
N ILE A 70 0.93 -0.11 -16.55
CA ILE A 70 2.19 -0.82 -16.34
C ILE A 70 3.06 -0.63 -17.58
N PRO A 71 4.26 -0.01 -17.46
CA PRO A 71 5.17 0.14 -18.58
C PRO A 71 5.54 -1.22 -19.20
N ALA A 72 5.57 -1.27 -20.53
CA ALA A 72 6.11 -2.43 -21.23
C ALA A 72 7.60 -2.56 -20.94
N ASP A 73 8.05 -3.79 -20.70
CA ASP A 73 9.44 -4.07 -20.37
C ASP A 73 9.86 -5.44 -20.94
N THR A 74 11.12 -5.57 -21.32
CA THR A 74 11.68 -6.83 -21.85
C THR A 74 11.93 -7.86 -20.76
N VAL A 75 12.01 -7.42 -19.50
CA VAL A 75 12.24 -8.27 -18.32
C VAL A 75 10.92 -8.42 -17.58
N ALA A 76 10.54 -9.67 -17.28
CA ALA A 76 9.32 -9.98 -16.56
C ALA A 76 9.32 -9.28 -15.18
N GLY A 77 8.17 -8.75 -14.77
CA GLY A 77 8.02 -8.09 -13.47
C GLY A 77 8.66 -6.69 -13.35
N ARG A 78 9.70 -6.36 -14.13
CA ARG A 78 10.35 -5.03 -14.05
C ARG A 78 9.39 -3.87 -14.32
N GLY A 79 8.47 -4.05 -15.26
CA GLY A 79 7.41 -3.07 -15.52
C GLY A 79 6.53 -2.79 -14.30
N VAL A 80 6.17 -3.82 -13.51
CA VAL A 80 5.31 -3.63 -12.32
C VAL A 80 6.07 -2.93 -11.20
N VAL A 81 7.34 -3.28 -10.98
CA VAL A 81 8.19 -2.60 -9.98
C VAL A 81 8.34 -1.13 -10.34
N ARG A 82 8.64 -0.82 -11.61
CA ARG A 82 8.74 0.57 -12.08
C ARG A 82 7.44 1.35 -11.90
N ALA A 83 6.30 0.72 -12.15
CA ALA A 83 5.00 1.34 -11.90
C ALA A 83 4.78 1.60 -10.39
N ALA A 84 5.08 0.62 -9.52
CA ALA A 84 4.95 0.77 -8.07
C ALA A 84 5.81 1.93 -7.53
N LEU A 85 7.07 2.00 -7.96
CA LEU A 85 8.00 3.06 -7.54
C LEU A 85 7.60 4.44 -8.08
N GLY A 86 7.04 4.51 -9.30
CA GLY A 86 6.51 5.76 -9.84
C GLY A 86 5.34 6.30 -9.03
N ILE A 87 4.44 5.41 -8.61
CA ILE A 87 3.34 5.75 -7.70
C ILE A 87 3.88 6.18 -6.33
N LEU A 88 4.82 5.43 -5.76
CA LEU A 88 5.45 5.73 -4.47
C LEU A 88 6.06 7.13 -4.50
N ALA A 89 6.84 7.46 -5.53
CA ALA A 89 7.47 8.76 -5.66
C ALA A 89 6.44 9.92 -5.70
N ALA A 90 5.30 9.70 -6.36
CA ALA A 90 4.23 10.69 -6.43
C ALA A 90 3.54 10.92 -5.07
N ARG A 91 3.31 9.84 -4.30
CA ARG A 91 2.61 9.90 -3.01
C ARG A 91 3.53 10.28 -1.84
N ALA A 92 4.78 9.81 -1.84
CA ALA A 92 5.76 10.05 -0.79
C ALA A 92 6.12 11.55 -0.63
N ALA A 93 5.91 12.35 -1.68
CA ALA A 93 6.04 13.81 -1.61
C ALA A 93 5.10 14.47 -0.58
N SER A 94 4.01 13.80 -0.20
CA SER A 94 3.06 14.28 0.80
C SER A 94 3.28 13.71 2.21
N GLY A 95 4.25 12.80 2.38
CA GLY A 95 4.56 12.17 3.65
C GLY A 95 4.78 10.65 3.54
N PRO A 96 4.94 9.96 4.68
CA PRO A 96 5.14 8.51 4.71
C PRO A 96 3.99 7.75 4.06
N VAL A 97 4.32 6.69 3.34
CA VAL A 97 3.37 5.84 2.63
C VAL A 97 3.32 4.48 3.30
N ARG A 98 2.13 3.90 3.50
CA ARG A 98 2.03 2.52 4.01
C ARG A 98 2.60 1.53 2.98
N MET A 99 3.57 0.72 3.40
CA MET A 99 4.38 -0.13 2.51
C MET A 99 3.51 -1.13 1.74
N ASP A 100 2.56 -1.78 2.43
CA ASP A 100 1.70 -2.80 1.82
C ASP A 100 0.75 -2.29 0.73
N ASN A 101 0.52 -0.98 0.63
CA ASN A 101 -0.23 -0.41 -0.49
C ASN A 101 0.50 -0.65 -1.83
N LEU A 102 1.83 -0.73 -1.80
CA LEU A 102 2.65 -0.87 -3.00
C LEU A 102 2.30 -2.14 -3.78
N TRP A 103 1.88 -3.21 -3.13
CA TRP A 103 1.56 -4.49 -3.77
C TRP A 103 0.12 -4.97 -3.53
N ARG A 104 -0.69 -4.19 -2.81
CA ARG A 104 -2.10 -4.51 -2.53
C ARG A 104 -2.89 -4.81 -3.80
N GLY A 105 -3.48 -6.00 -3.86
CA GLY A 105 -4.31 -6.44 -5.00
C GLY A 105 -3.53 -6.92 -6.23
N ARG A 106 -2.20 -7.07 -6.14
CA ARG A 106 -1.36 -7.65 -7.21
C ARG A 106 -1.25 -9.18 -7.09
N PRO A 107 -0.94 -9.92 -8.16
CA PRO A 107 -0.54 -11.33 -8.10
C PRO A 107 0.66 -11.54 -7.16
N LEU A 108 0.77 -12.69 -6.49
CA LEU A 108 1.83 -12.95 -5.49
C LEU A 108 3.25 -12.71 -6.04
N ASP A 109 3.55 -13.21 -7.24
CA ASP A 109 4.85 -13.00 -7.88
C ASP A 109 5.19 -11.50 -8.06
N ASP A 110 4.19 -10.66 -8.34
CA ASP A 110 4.39 -9.20 -8.41
C ASP A 110 4.61 -8.62 -7.00
N GLN A 111 3.93 -9.14 -5.97
CA GLN A 111 4.09 -8.64 -4.60
C GLN A 111 5.52 -8.89 -4.10
N ASP A 112 6.02 -10.11 -4.28
CA ASP A 112 7.36 -10.51 -3.86
C ASP A 112 8.43 -9.64 -4.55
N LEU A 113 8.28 -9.37 -5.85
CA LEU A 113 9.19 -8.51 -6.59
C LEU A 113 9.17 -7.05 -6.13
N ILE A 114 7.99 -6.51 -5.83
CA ILE A 114 7.87 -5.14 -5.32
C ILE A 114 8.47 -5.05 -3.91
N GLU A 115 8.21 -6.02 -3.04
CA GLU A 115 8.77 -6.08 -1.70
C GLU A 115 10.30 -6.12 -1.73
N GLN A 116 10.89 -7.05 -2.49
CA GLN A 116 12.34 -7.14 -2.68
C GLN A 116 12.95 -5.85 -3.24
N ALA A 117 12.26 -5.19 -4.18
CA ALA A 117 12.73 -3.92 -4.72
C ALA A 117 12.74 -2.82 -3.66
N VAL A 118 11.72 -2.75 -2.81
CA VAL A 118 11.65 -1.76 -1.71
C VAL A 118 12.74 -2.03 -0.67
N GLU A 119 12.95 -3.28 -0.29
CA GLU A 119 14.03 -3.68 0.63
C GLU A 119 15.42 -3.34 0.06
N THR A 120 15.66 -3.64 -1.21
CA THR A 120 16.93 -3.28 -1.88
C THR A 120 17.17 -1.77 -1.87
N LEU A 121 16.12 -0.97 -2.07
CA LEU A 121 16.22 0.50 -2.04
C LEU A 121 16.38 1.07 -0.62
N ASP A 122 15.88 0.38 0.40
CA ASP A 122 16.15 0.68 1.81
C ASP A 122 17.63 0.46 2.14
N GLU A 123 18.18 -0.70 1.74
CA GLU A 123 19.59 -1.04 1.92
C GLU A 123 20.52 -0.07 1.18
N ALA A 124 20.11 0.39 -0.01
CA ALA A 124 20.83 1.38 -0.79
C ALA A 124 20.70 2.82 -0.23
N GLY A 125 19.82 3.05 0.75
CA GLY A 125 19.57 4.36 1.35
C GLY A 125 18.75 5.32 0.47
N THR A 126 18.09 4.83 -0.58
CA THR A 126 17.19 5.62 -1.44
C THR A 126 15.88 5.95 -0.73
N LEU A 127 15.40 5.03 0.12
CA LEU A 127 14.23 5.19 0.96
C LEU A 127 14.50 4.65 2.36
N GLN A 128 13.54 4.79 3.27
CA GLN A 128 13.59 4.21 4.61
C GLN A 128 12.32 3.44 4.95
N ILE A 129 12.46 2.20 5.37
CA ILE A 129 11.36 1.39 5.93
C ILE A 129 11.28 1.66 7.43
N VAL A 130 10.13 2.17 7.89
CA VAL A 130 9.89 2.53 9.30
C VAL A 130 8.68 1.80 9.87
N ASN A 131 8.84 1.30 11.10
CA ASN A 131 7.73 0.70 11.84
C ASN A 131 6.91 1.80 12.54
N ALA A 132 5.68 2.01 12.11
CA ALA A 132 4.75 2.95 12.73
C ALA A 132 3.61 2.22 13.47
N PRO A 133 2.89 2.90 14.40
CA PRO A 133 1.68 2.34 15.00
C PRO A 133 0.62 1.94 13.98
N ALA A 134 0.58 2.68 12.86
CA ALA A 134 -0.30 2.47 11.72
C ALA A 134 0.27 1.49 10.69
N GLY A 135 1.21 0.60 11.06
CA GLY A 135 1.83 -0.39 10.18
C GLY A 135 3.22 -0.02 9.69
N VAL A 136 3.79 -0.86 8.81
CA VAL A 136 5.08 -0.59 8.16
C VAL A 136 4.90 0.49 7.11
N GLN A 137 5.75 1.51 7.14
CA GLN A 137 5.70 2.66 6.24
C GLN A 137 7.02 2.83 5.51
N VAL A 138 6.95 3.49 4.36
CA VAL A 138 8.09 3.91 3.54
C VAL A 138 8.16 5.42 3.61
N MET A 139 9.33 5.92 3.98
CA MET A 139 9.69 7.33 3.94
C MET A 139 10.70 7.56 2.81
N VAL A 140 10.54 8.63 2.06
CA VAL A 140 11.44 8.98 0.96
C VAL A 140 11.81 10.45 1.07
N GLU A 141 13.11 10.73 1.18
CA GLU A 141 13.66 12.08 1.15
C GLU A 141 13.57 12.68 -0.26
N ALA A 142 13.72 14.00 -0.38
CA ALA A 142 13.56 14.71 -1.67
C ALA A 142 14.47 14.16 -2.78
N ASP A 143 15.72 13.83 -2.46
CA ASP A 143 16.68 13.24 -3.41
C ASP A 143 16.27 11.81 -3.79
N GLY A 144 15.77 11.03 -2.84
CA GLY A 144 15.22 9.70 -3.06
C GLY A 144 14.01 9.74 -4.01
N ILE A 145 13.13 10.73 -3.90
CA ILE A 145 11.98 10.90 -4.80
C ILE A 145 12.44 11.05 -6.24
N GLN A 146 13.49 11.84 -6.50
CA GLN A 146 14.03 12.02 -7.85
C GLN A 146 14.60 10.71 -8.40
N GLN A 147 15.32 9.95 -7.56
CA GLN A 147 15.85 8.65 -7.93
C GLN A 147 14.73 7.64 -8.25
N LEU A 148 13.69 7.56 -7.42
CA LEU A 148 12.52 6.72 -7.68
C LEU A 148 11.83 7.09 -9.00
N GLN A 149 11.72 8.38 -9.32
CA GLN A 149 11.19 8.84 -10.61
C GLN A 149 12.06 8.41 -11.79
N ALA A 150 13.39 8.47 -11.65
CA ALA A 150 14.33 8.01 -12.67
C ALA A 150 14.23 6.49 -12.90
N ILE A 151 14.10 5.71 -11.83
CA ILE A 151 13.88 4.26 -11.91
C ILE A 151 12.54 3.95 -12.58
N ALA A 152 11.46 4.62 -12.16
CA ALA A 152 10.14 4.46 -12.77
C ALA A 152 10.17 4.78 -14.28
N ALA A 153 10.88 5.84 -14.67
CA ALA A 153 11.11 6.21 -16.07
C ALA A 153 12.01 5.23 -16.83
N GLY A 154 12.75 4.36 -16.12
CA GLY A 154 13.67 3.39 -16.70
C GLY A 154 14.97 4.02 -17.19
N THR A 155 15.31 5.21 -16.68
CA THR A 155 16.58 5.89 -16.98
C THR A 155 17.69 5.49 -16.01
N GLU A 156 17.31 4.89 -14.88
CA GLU A 156 18.22 4.31 -13.88
C GLU A 156 17.67 2.97 -13.41
N SER A 157 18.55 2.10 -12.89
CA SER A 157 18.12 0.83 -12.27
C SER A 157 18.06 0.88 -10.76
N GLY A 158 18.79 1.79 -10.11
CA GLY A 158 18.83 1.87 -8.64
C GLY A 158 19.37 0.61 -7.96
N GLY A 159 20.19 -0.19 -8.67
CA GLY A 159 20.67 -1.48 -8.16
C GLY A 159 19.66 -2.62 -8.29
N LEU A 160 18.46 -2.37 -8.82
CA LEU A 160 17.41 -3.38 -8.98
C LEU A 160 17.66 -4.36 -10.14
N ASP A 161 18.75 -4.24 -10.88
CA ASP A 161 19.01 -5.18 -12.00
C ASP A 161 19.26 -6.61 -11.50
N GLU A 162 19.70 -6.78 -10.25
CA GLU A 162 20.01 -8.09 -9.66
C GLU A 162 18.75 -8.90 -9.32
N ILE A 163 17.65 -8.25 -8.92
CA ILE A 163 16.40 -8.91 -8.55
C ILE A 163 15.65 -9.54 -9.74
N PHE A 164 16.10 -9.29 -10.97
CA PHE A 164 15.45 -9.81 -12.18
C PHE A 164 16.29 -10.82 -12.97
N GLN A 165 17.37 -11.38 -12.39
CA GLN A 165 18.32 -12.27 -13.09
C GLN A 165 17.98 -13.77 -13.05
N ASP A 166 16.77 -14.15 -12.66
CA ASP A 166 16.31 -15.55 -12.61
C ASP A 166 15.87 -16.11 -13.98
#